data_AF-M4CLE8-F1
#
_entry.id   AF-M4CLE8-F1
#
_cell.length_a   1.000
_cell.length_b   1.000
_cell.length_c   1.000
_cell.angle_alpha   90.00
_cell.angle_beta   90.00
_cell.angle_gamma   90.00
#
_symmetry.space_group_name_H-M   'P 1'
#
loop_
_entity.id
_entity.type
_entity.pdbx_description
1 polymer ?
#
loop_
_entity_poly.entity_id
_entity_poly.type
_entity_poly.pdbx_seq_one_letter_code
_entity_poly.pdbx_strand_id
1 'polypeptide(L)'
;MSEQKPDIISSLPLELLLYIISFLPFDSARLTPFVSTRFRSVWNQALLVAHTHNGSIESISRFIHNFDEHVPSKNTRKLELHFDKSTLVSTILAPNNVMHMSFFFSDGFKEEDSFCWRIETNDQVPKRVESSGFLVKTLCLDSVYSLTHEVVSSMVLNFSWLENLKICGCKGLTSLTIDSPTKLLHLSISGCPKLRFLDIRSSKLKTLHYQGFLPTTKIHEHFNLTNAVFDVRQGPRYCNNDLDIGPLLLIIKNSQSLTLCRWMFEELIKPSISSSWTSFKFYKLHELRWIDNSMKQENTNSLISFLKLCPSVERIFITIDSNTYSSNEETSVDADYGSKHARVLRNLKLVKLEGSKSEEDKNQLILALQEVVDINQPLLILSSFS
;
A
#
# COMPACT_ATOMS: atom_id res chain seq x y z
N MET A 1 -2.74 45.31 18.39
CA MET A 1 -2.59 44.05 19.16
C MET A 1 -3.77 43.17 18.81
N SER A 2 -3.58 42.10 18.05
CA SER A 2 -4.64 41.12 17.80
C SER A 2 -4.87 40.34 19.10
N GLU A 3 -6.04 40.48 19.71
CA GLU A 3 -6.48 39.60 20.80
C GLU A 3 -6.43 38.15 20.31
N GLN A 4 -5.45 37.39 20.79
CA GLN A 4 -5.44 35.95 20.62
C GLN A 4 -6.64 35.41 21.39
N LYS A 5 -7.60 34.84 20.66
CA LYS A 5 -8.74 34.13 21.27
C LYS A 5 -8.21 33.16 22.34
N PRO A 6 -8.81 33.11 23.53
CA PRO A 6 -8.33 32.24 24.59
C PRO A 6 -8.35 30.79 24.14
N ASP A 7 -7.28 30.03 24.43
CA ASP A 7 -7.20 28.59 24.15
C ASP A 7 -8.05 27.81 25.16
N ILE A 8 -9.36 27.80 24.90
CA ILE A 8 -10.36 27.15 25.75
C ILE A 8 -10.14 25.63 25.77
N ILE A 9 -9.71 25.04 24.65
CA ILE A 9 -9.54 23.58 24.54
C ILE A 9 -8.37 23.14 25.44
N SER A 10 -7.22 23.81 25.38
CA SER A 10 -6.10 23.50 26.27
C SER A 10 -6.36 23.88 27.73
N SER A 11 -7.49 24.50 28.08
CA SER A 11 -7.89 24.73 29.47
C SER A 11 -8.67 23.57 30.09
N LEU A 12 -9.17 22.63 29.27
CA LEU A 12 -10.01 21.52 29.73
C LEU A 12 -9.25 20.55 30.66
N PRO A 13 -9.95 19.92 31.63
CA PRO A 13 -9.44 18.80 32.41
C PRO A 13 -8.82 17.70 31.55
N LEU A 14 -7.80 17.03 32.10
CA LEU A 14 -7.03 16.00 31.40
C LEU A 14 -7.92 14.87 30.87
N GLU A 15 -8.90 14.46 31.66
CA GLU A 15 -9.84 13.38 31.37
C GLU A 15 -10.69 13.71 30.14
N LEU A 16 -11.11 14.98 30.00
CA LEU A 16 -11.85 15.45 28.85
C LEU A 16 -10.97 15.55 27.60
N LEU A 17 -9.69 15.94 27.76
CA LEU A 17 -8.74 15.93 26.64
C LEU A 17 -8.47 14.51 26.13
N LEU A 18 -8.27 13.55 27.03
CA LEU A 18 -8.13 12.12 26.68
C LEU A 18 -9.39 11.58 25.99
N TYR A 19 -10.57 11.97 26.49
CA TYR A 19 -11.85 11.62 25.87
C TYR A 19 -11.98 12.21 24.47
N ILE A 20 -11.66 13.48 24.27
CA ILE A 20 -11.69 14.12 22.94
C ILE A 20 -10.75 13.38 21.97
N ILE A 21 -9.51 13.07 22.39
CA ILE A 21 -8.56 12.32 21.56
C ILE A 21 -9.10 10.91 21.24
N SER A 22 -10.01 10.33 22.03
CA SER A 22 -10.62 9.01 21.76
C SER A 22 -11.54 8.97 20.56
N PHE A 23 -12.14 10.10 20.22
CA PHE A 23 -13.00 10.21 19.05
C PHE A 23 -12.26 10.64 17.79
N LEU A 24 -10.99 11.03 17.89
CA LEU A 24 -10.24 11.44 16.72
C LEU A 24 -9.83 10.21 15.90
N PRO A 25 -9.99 10.24 14.56
CA PRO A 25 -9.34 9.30 13.68
C PRO A 25 -7.84 9.25 14.00
N PHE A 26 -7.24 8.06 13.94
CA PHE A 26 -5.84 7.86 14.33
C PHE A 26 -4.88 8.86 13.66
N ASP A 27 -5.07 9.07 12.35
CA ASP A 27 -4.22 9.97 11.57
C ASP A 27 -4.26 11.42 12.08
N SER A 28 -5.38 11.85 12.65
CA SER A 28 -5.54 13.14 13.31
C SER A 28 -5.06 13.10 14.76
N ALA A 29 -5.34 12.01 15.49
CA ALA A 29 -4.97 11.83 16.89
C ALA A 29 -3.45 11.92 17.09
N ARG A 30 -2.65 11.28 16.22
CA ARG A 30 -1.18 11.35 16.25
C ARG A 30 -0.60 12.74 15.96
N LEU A 31 -1.40 13.65 15.39
CA LEU A 31 -0.99 15.02 15.11
C LEU A 31 -1.27 15.96 16.29
N THR A 32 -2.14 15.56 17.22
CA THR A 32 -2.46 16.36 18.42
C THR A 32 -1.23 16.79 19.23
N PRO A 33 -0.12 16.03 19.35
CA PRO A 33 1.09 16.47 20.03
C PRO A 33 1.80 17.68 19.38
N PHE A 34 1.45 18.03 18.14
CA PHE A 34 1.97 19.20 17.44
C PHE A 34 1.06 20.43 17.58
N VAL A 35 -0.17 20.24 18.04
CA VAL A 35 -1.16 21.32 18.19
C VAL A 35 -0.84 22.19 19.41
N SER A 36 -0.46 21.58 20.55
CA SER A 36 -0.01 22.32 21.73
C SER A 36 0.87 21.48 22.64
N THR A 37 1.62 22.14 23.53
CA THR A 37 2.43 21.48 24.56
C THR A 37 1.57 20.67 25.53
N ARG A 38 0.33 21.09 25.80
CA ARG A 38 -0.61 20.35 26.64
C ARG A 38 -1.04 19.06 25.97
N PHE A 39 -1.48 19.10 24.71
CA PHE A 39 -1.85 17.88 23.97
C PHE A 39 -0.66 16.91 23.83
N ARG A 40 0.56 17.44 23.66
CA ARG A 40 1.78 16.63 23.72
C ARG A 40 1.96 15.93 25.06
N SER A 41 1.76 16.64 26.17
CA SER A 41 1.82 16.06 27.51
C SER A 41 0.74 14.99 27.73
N VAL A 42 -0.50 15.24 27.27
CA VAL A 42 -1.61 14.27 27.37
C VAL A 42 -1.29 13.00 26.60
N TRP A 43 -0.79 13.14 25.37
CA TRP A 43 -0.38 12.01 24.54
C TRP A 43 0.73 11.18 25.19
N ASN A 44 1.72 11.85 25.79
CA ASN A 44 2.82 11.18 26.48
C ASN A 44 2.42 10.59 27.84
N GLN A 45 1.32 11.01 28.46
CA GLN A 45 0.80 10.38 29.68
C GLN A 45 0.05 9.07 29.39
N ALA A 46 -0.52 8.93 28.19
CA ALA A 46 -1.14 7.68 27.72
C ALA A 46 -0.11 6.62 27.27
N LEU A 47 1.13 6.74 27.76
CA LEU A 47 2.28 5.90 27.44
C LEU A 47 2.55 4.92 28.59
N LEU A 48 2.60 3.63 28.29
CA LEU A 48 3.17 2.62 29.17
C LEU A 48 4.58 2.29 28.68
N VAL A 49 5.58 2.38 29.55
CA VAL A 49 6.96 1.99 29.22
C VAL A 49 7.27 0.68 29.95
N ALA A 50 7.52 -0.39 29.20
CA ALA A 50 7.98 -1.66 29.77
C ALA A 50 9.46 -1.89 29.43
N HIS A 51 10.27 -2.09 30.47
CA HIS A 51 11.67 -2.49 30.34
C HIS A 51 11.72 -4.00 30.49
N THR A 52 12.04 -4.71 29.42
CA THR A 52 12.12 -6.18 29.45
C THR A 52 13.46 -6.63 28.91
N HIS A 53 14.21 -7.39 29.71
CA HIS A 53 15.48 -8.00 29.29
C HIS A 53 15.31 -9.13 28.26
N ASN A 54 14.08 -9.54 27.95
CA ASN A 54 13.72 -10.44 26.87
C ASN A 54 12.34 -10.03 26.38
N GLY A 55 12.23 -9.66 25.11
CA GLY A 55 11.01 -9.16 24.48
C GLY A 55 9.78 -10.00 24.80
N SER A 56 9.03 -9.61 25.82
CA SER A 56 7.93 -10.45 26.26
C SER A 56 6.73 -10.10 25.39
N ILE A 57 6.41 -10.93 24.40
CA ILE A 57 5.12 -10.96 23.70
C ILE A 57 3.96 -10.84 24.70
N GLU A 58 4.15 -11.35 25.92
CA GLU A 58 3.28 -11.21 27.08
C GLU A 58 2.96 -9.75 27.45
N SER A 59 3.91 -8.82 27.36
CA SER A 59 3.66 -7.39 27.62
C SER A 59 2.80 -6.75 26.53
N ILE A 60 3.00 -7.15 25.26
CA ILE A 60 2.13 -6.73 24.15
C ILE A 60 0.72 -7.34 24.32
N SER A 61 0.64 -8.60 24.73
CA SER A 61 -0.62 -9.30 24.96
C SER A 61 -1.42 -8.67 26.10
N ARG A 62 -0.77 -8.36 27.23
CA ARG A 62 -1.37 -7.59 28.34
C ARG A 62 -1.81 -6.21 27.91
N PHE A 63 -1.00 -5.53 27.09
CA PHE A 63 -1.34 -4.21 26.56
C PHE A 63 -2.60 -4.25 25.69
N ILE A 64 -2.71 -5.23 24.79
CA ILE A 64 -3.91 -5.46 23.97
C ILE A 64 -5.13 -5.77 24.84
N HIS A 65 -5.00 -6.68 25.81
CA HIS A 65 -6.11 -7.10 26.67
C HIS A 65 -6.67 -5.95 27.51
N ASN A 66 -5.84 -5.01 27.92
CA ASN A 66 -6.26 -3.88 28.77
C ASN A 66 -6.79 -2.68 27.98
N PHE A 67 -6.71 -2.71 26.65
CA PHE A 67 -7.20 -1.61 25.82
C PHE A 67 -8.71 -1.71 25.61
N ASP A 68 -9.42 -0.65 26.04
CA ASP A 68 -10.84 -0.46 25.80
C ASP A 68 -11.05 0.95 25.23
N GLU A 69 -11.51 1.03 23.98
CA GLU A 69 -11.72 2.31 23.28
C GLU A 69 -12.85 3.14 23.90
N HIS A 70 -13.79 2.51 24.61
CA HIS A 70 -14.94 3.16 25.22
C HIS A 70 -14.68 3.67 26.64
N VAL A 71 -13.54 3.30 27.24
CA VAL A 71 -13.17 3.67 28.62
C VAL A 71 -11.81 4.38 28.64
N PRO A 72 -11.77 5.73 28.50
CA PRO A 72 -10.52 6.50 28.40
C PRO A 72 -9.56 6.30 29.56
N SER A 73 -10.09 6.07 30.77
CA SER A 73 -9.28 5.82 31.98
C SER A 73 -8.51 4.51 31.94
N LYS A 74 -8.86 3.59 31.04
CA LYS A 74 -8.15 2.32 30.78
C LYS A 74 -7.49 2.30 29.41
N ASN A 75 -7.60 3.38 28.64
CA ASN A 75 -7.14 3.48 27.26
C ASN A 75 -5.69 3.99 27.20
N THR A 76 -4.75 3.11 27.54
CA THR A 76 -3.35 3.34 27.21
C THR A 76 -3.17 3.15 25.72
N ARG A 77 -2.88 4.23 24.98
CA ARG A 77 -2.79 4.16 23.51
C ARG A 77 -1.44 3.77 23.03
N LYS A 78 -0.39 4.09 23.79
CA LYS A 78 0.98 3.89 23.38
C LYS A 78 1.69 3.01 24.39
N LEU A 79 2.40 2.01 23.89
CA LEU A 79 3.30 1.17 24.65
C LEU A 79 4.69 1.32 24.04
N GLU A 80 5.68 1.69 24.85
CA GLU A 80 7.08 1.64 24.49
C GLU A 80 7.75 0.46 25.19
N LEU A 81 8.33 -0.43 24.40
CA LEU A 81 9.09 -1.59 24.87
C LEU A 81 10.56 -1.37 24.55
N HIS A 82 11.38 -1.38 25.60
CA HIS A 82 12.83 -1.35 25.47
C HIS A 82 13.36 -2.78 25.64
N PHE A 83 13.95 -3.33 24.57
CA PHE A 83 14.55 -4.66 24.58
C PHE A 83 15.98 -4.62 25.13
N ASP A 84 16.72 -3.58 24.74
CA ASP A 84 18.05 -3.26 25.26
C ASP A 84 18.25 -1.74 25.19
N LYS A 85 19.50 -1.26 25.35
CA LYS A 85 19.80 0.18 25.29
C LYS A 85 19.58 0.78 23.90
N SER A 86 19.56 -0.03 22.85
CA SER A 86 19.52 0.43 21.45
C SER A 86 18.25 0.10 20.70
N THR A 87 17.45 -0.83 21.18
CA THR A 87 16.23 -1.32 20.52
C THR A 87 14.99 -0.83 21.27
N LEU A 88 14.17 -0.05 20.56
CA LEU A 88 12.91 0.48 21.04
C LEU A 88 11.78 0.05 20.11
N VAL A 89 10.69 -0.45 20.67
CA VAL A 89 9.46 -0.73 19.92
C VAL A 89 8.35 0.15 20.47
N SER A 90 7.80 1.02 19.62
CA SER A 90 6.61 1.81 19.93
C SER A 90 5.40 1.14 19.31
N THR A 91 4.51 0.64 20.15
CA THR A 91 3.21 0.11 19.75
C THR A 91 2.13 1.13 20.04
N ILE A 92 1.23 1.38 19.10
CA ILE A 92 0.06 2.22 19.27
C ILE A 92 -1.20 1.44 18.93
N LEU A 93 -2.16 1.39 19.84
CA LEU A 93 -3.50 0.87 19.60
C LEU A 93 -4.43 2.04 19.27
N ALA A 94 -5.15 1.88 18.18
CA ALA A 94 -6.03 2.88 17.61
C ALA A 94 -7.45 2.33 17.45
N PRO A 95 -8.47 3.21 17.42
CA PRO A 95 -9.85 2.81 17.19
C PRO A 95 -10.01 1.95 15.94
N ASN A 96 -11.08 1.16 15.88
CA ASN A 96 -11.33 0.19 14.81
C ASN A 96 -10.26 -0.90 14.71
N ASN A 97 -9.74 -1.36 15.86
CA ASN A 97 -8.92 -2.56 15.92
C ASN A 97 -7.60 -2.47 15.13
N VAL A 98 -7.03 -1.26 15.06
CA VAL A 98 -5.78 -0.97 14.35
C VAL A 98 -4.61 -0.94 15.34
N MET A 99 -3.57 -1.72 15.06
CA MET A 99 -2.34 -1.74 15.82
C MET A 99 -1.18 -1.28 14.95
N HIS A 100 -0.47 -0.23 15.37
CA HIS A 100 0.73 0.25 14.72
C HIS A 100 1.95 -0.10 15.56
N MET A 101 2.98 -0.68 14.95
CA MET A 101 4.25 -0.95 15.60
C MET A 101 5.39 -0.37 14.79
N SER A 102 6.16 0.48 15.44
CA SER A 102 7.38 1.08 14.89
C SER A 102 8.57 0.56 15.67
N PHE A 103 9.54 0.03 14.93
CA PHE A 103 10.78 -0.51 15.47
C PHE A 103 11.90 0.48 15.22
N PHE A 104 12.54 0.94 16.29
CA PHE A 104 13.60 1.93 16.25
C PHE A 104 14.89 1.32 16.78
N PHE A 105 15.98 1.63 16.09
CA PHE A 105 17.32 1.25 16.51
C PHE A 105 18.16 2.52 16.67
N SER A 106 18.69 2.76 17.88
CA SER A 106 19.37 4.01 18.22
C SER A 106 20.85 4.04 17.85
N ASP A 107 21.45 2.89 17.56
CA ASP A 107 22.88 2.79 17.24
C ASP A 107 23.05 2.93 15.71
N GLY A 108 23.37 4.15 15.28
CA GLY A 108 23.27 4.58 13.89
C GLY A 108 23.96 3.67 12.86
N PHE A 109 23.31 3.54 11.70
CA PHE A 109 23.92 3.27 10.39
C PHE A 109 24.91 2.09 10.27
N LYS A 110 24.75 1.00 11.03
CA LYS A 110 25.20 -0.28 10.48
C LYS A 110 24.26 -0.64 9.33
N GLU A 111 24.82 -0.97 8.18
CA GLU A 111 24.08 -1.39 7.01
C GLU A 111 23.07 -2.45 7.45
N GLU A 112 21.76 -2.16 7.37
CA GLU A 112 20.74 -3.07 7.93
C GLU A 112 20.95 -4.47 7.35
N ASP A 113 21.26 -5.41 8.25
CA ASP A 113 21.51 -6.81 7.91
C ASP A 113 20.35 -7.32 7.06
N SER A 114 20.69 -7.93 5.93
CA SER A 114 19.68 -8.52 5.07
C SER A 114 18.98 -9.67 5.78
N PHE A 115 17.65 -9.73 5.70
CA PHE A 115 16.89 -10.82 6.30
C PHE A 115 15.73 -11.29 5.41
N CYS A 116 15.39 -12.56 5.59
CA CYS A 116 14.23 -13.20 4.99
C CYS A 116 13.14 -13.29 6.05
N TRP A 117 11.93 -12.90 5.71
CA TRP A 117 10.84 -12.82 6.67
C TRP A 117 9.66 -13.67 6.23
N ARG A 118 9.22 -14.57 7.10
CA ARG A 118 7.98 -15.31 6.94
C ARG A 118 6.96 -14.85 7.98
N ILE A 119 5.79 -14.48 7.51
CA ILE A 119 4.63 -14.14 8.35
C ILE A 119 3.58 -15.20 8.11
N GLU A 120 3.13 -15.83 9.19
CA GLU A 120 2.09 -16.86 9.15
C GLU A 120 0.92 -16.39 10.02
N THR A 121 -0.30 -16.53 9.51
CA THR A 121 -1.50 -16.29 10.29
C THR A 121 -2.10 -17.61 10.73
N ASN A 122 -2.45 -17.74 12.02
CA ASN A 122 -3.14 -18.92 12.50
C ASN A 122 -4.55 -19.00 11.89
N ASP A 123 -4.84 -19.99 11.06
CA ASP A 123 -6.15 -20.17 10.41
C ASP A 123 -7.25 -20.77 11.31
N GLN A 124 -6.93 -21.14 12.55
CA GLN A 124 -7.94 -21.69 13.44
C GLN A 124 -9.09 -20.69 13.63
N VAL A 125 -10.32 -21.20 13.47
CA VAL A 125 -11.55 -20.47 13.79
C VAL A 125 -11.48 -20.12 15.27
N PRO A 126 -11.64 -18.84 15.67
CA PRO A 126 -11.65 -18.48 17.07
C PRO A 126 -12.72 -19.30 17.79
N LYS A 127 -12.33 -20.15 18.75
CA LYS A 127 -13.29 -20.66 19.75
C LYS A 127 -13.89 -19.42 20.40
N ARG A 128 -15.23 -19.29 20.42
CA ARG A 128 -15.98 -18.12 20.94
C ARG A 128 -15.19 -17.41 22.02
N VAL A 129 -14.60 -16.27 21.68
CA VAL A 129 -13.93 -15.42 22.66
C VAL A 129 -15.03 -14.55 23.24
N GLU A 130 -15.59 -14.97 24.37
CA GLU A 130 -16.33 -14.09 25.26
C GLU A 130 -15.31 -13.12 25.88
N SER A 131 -14.89 -12.10 25.14
CA SER A 131 -14.06 -11.03 25.70
C SER A 131 -14.41 -9.72 25.01
N SER A 132 -14.78 -8.74 25.82
CA SER A 132 -14.94 -7.33 25.45
C SER A 132 -13.59 -6.63 25.17
N GLY A 133 -12.57 -7.38 24.75
CA GLY A 133 -11.19 -6.88 24.59
C GLY A 133 -10.86 -6.48 23.16
N PHE A 134 -9.82 -5.66 22.99
CA PHE A 134 -9.31 -5.25 21.69
C PHE A 134 -8.86 -6.45 20.84
N LEU A 135 -9.29 -6.50 19.58
CA LEU A 135 -8.96 -7.58 18.65
C LEU A 135 -8.20 -7.01 17.47
N VAL A 136 -6.94 -7.35 17.26
CA VAL A 136 -6.16 -6.79 16.13
C VAL A 136 -6.74 -7.26 14.79
N LYS A 137 -7.35 -6.35 14.03
CA LYS A 137 -7.84 -6.58 12.66
C LYS A 137 -6.91 -6.00 11.60
N THR A 138 -6.23 -4.91 11.95
CA THR A 138 -5.27 -4.23 11.08
C THR A 138 -3.95 -4.09 11.80
N LEU A 139 -2.89 -4.59 11.18
CA LEU A 139 -1.53 -4.52 11.68
C LEU A 139 -0.66 -3.69 10.76
N CYS A 140 -0.10 -2.60 11.28
CA CYS A 140 0.87 -1.77 10.61
C CYS A 140 2.24 -1.98 11.27
N LEU A 141 3.20 -2.47 10.49
CA LEU A 141 4.56 -2.77 10.90
C LEU A 141 5.49 -1.81 10.18
N ASP A 142 6.27 -1.05 10.92
CA ASP A 142 7.18 -0.05 10.39
C ASP A 142 8.61 -0.28 10.86
N SER A 143 9.54 -0.33 9.91
CA SER A 143 10.98 -0.46 10.15
C SER A 143 11.40 -1.73 10.90
N VAL A 144 10.71 -2.86 10.65
CA VAL A 144 11.15 -4.18 11.14
C VAL A 144 12.52 -4.53 10.54
N TYR A 145 13.41 -5.07 11.37
CA TYR A 145 14.79 -5.39 11.00
C TYR A 145 15.18 -6.80 11.45
N SER A 146 16.40 -7.23 11.11
CA SER A 146 16.88 -8.61 11.26
C SER A 146 16.71 -9.20 12.66
N LEU A 147 16.84 -8.40 13.74
CA LEU A 147 16.74 -8.91 15.11
C LEU A 147 15.30 -9.05 15.62
N THR A 148 14.32 -8.38 14.99
CA THR A 148 12.95 -8.29 15.51
C THR A 148 11.94 -9.09 14.71
N HIS A 149 12.25 -9.46 13.46
CA HIS A 149 11.31 -10.10 12.55
C HIS A 149 10.70 -11.42 13.08
N GLU A 150 11.46 -12.28 13.77
CA GLU A 150 10.95 -13.53 14.34
C GLU A 150 9.97 -13.29 15.50
N VAL A 151 10.25 -12.29 16.34
CA VAL A 151 9.35 -11.88 17.43
C VAL A 151 8.04 -11.35 16.84
N VAL A 152 8.11 -10.59 15.75
CA VAL A 152 6.91 -10.12 15.07
C VAL A 152 6.13 -11.27 14.46
N SER A 153 6.80 -12.22 13.79
CA SER A 153 6.15 -13.40 13.21
C SER A 153 5.42 -14.24 14.24
N SER A 154 6.05 -14.53 15.38
CA SER A 154 5.43 -15.28 16.47
C SER A 154 4.24 -14.55 17.10
N MET A 155 4.28 -13.23 17.17
CA MET A 155 3.16 -12.43 17.64
C MET A 155 1.99 -12.40 16.63
N VAL A 156 2.25 -12.32 15.32
CA VAL A 156 1.19 -12.32 14.29
C VAL A 156 0.32 -13.58 14.36
N LEU A 157 0.90 -14.72 14.74
CA LEU A 157 0.16 -15.98 14.96
C LEU A 157 -0.96 -15.85 16.02
N ASN A 158 -0.82 -14.92 16.97
CA ASN A 158 -1.81 -14.70 18.02
C ASN A 158 -2.99 -13.83 17.55
N PHE A 159 -2.87 -13.16 16.40
CA PHE A 159 -3.92 -12.28 15.88
C PHE A 159 -4.92 -13.05 15.03
N SER A 160 -5.88 -13.69 15.71
CA SER A 160 -6.86 -14.57 15.08
C SER A 160 -7.85 -13.88 14.14
N TRP A 161 -7.91 -12.55 14.12
CA TRP A 161 -8.83 -11.73 13.31
C TRP A 161 -8.10 -10.80 12.33
N LEU A 162 -6.81 -11.03 12.09
CA LEU A 162 -6.01 -10.17 11.22
C LEU A 162 -6.49 -10.28 9.76
N GLU A 163 -7.02 -9.18 9.24
CA GLU A 163 -7.53 -9.06 7.86
C GLU A 163 -6.64 -8.12 7.02
N ASN A 164 -5.94 -7.18 7.67
CA ASN A 164 -5.16 -6.14 7.01
C ASN A 164 -3.73 -6.14 7.53
N LEU A 165 -2.75 -6.27 6.64
CA LEU A 165 -1.33 -6.20 6.96
C LEU A 165 -0.65 -5.12 6.14
N LYS A 166 0.02 -4.20 6.83
CA LYS A 166 0.83 -3.15 6.22
C LYS A 166 2.27 -3.26 6.71
N ILE A 167 3.21 -3.34 5.79
CA ILE A 167 4.65 -3.43 6.05
C ILE A 167 5.31 -2.21 5.41
N CYS A 168 5.97 -1.40 6.22
CA CYS A 168 6.60 -0.15 5.82
C CYS A 168 8.05 -0.10 6.27
N GLY A 169 8.91 0.53 5.45
CA GLY A 169 10.23 1.00 5.90
C GLY A 169 11.24 -0.09 6.29
N CYS A 170 11.00 -1.36 5.95
CA CYS A 170 11.89 -2.47 6.32
C CYS A 170 13.07 -2.53 5.34
N LYS A 171 14.18 -1.82 5.60
CA LYS A 171 15.24 -1.60 4.60
C LYS A 171 16.13 -2.81 4.40
N GLY A 172 16.33 -3.65 5.42
CA GLY A 172 17.04 -4.93 5.34
C GLY A 172 16.25 -6.08 4.70
N LEU A 173 14.94 -5.94 4.47
CA LEU A 173 14.08 -7.03 4.02
C LEU A 173 14.41 -7.44 2.56
N THR A 174 14.88 -8.68 2.35
CA THR A 174 15.24 -9.19 1.00
C THR A 174 14.23 -10.18 0.44
N SER A 175 13.55 -10.94 1.30
CA SER A 175 12.52 -11.90 0.91
C SER A 175 11.38 -11.85 1.91
N LEU A 176 10.14 -11.80 1.40
CA LEU A 176 8.93 -11.79 2.22
C LEU A 176 8.02 -12.94 1.79
N THR A 177 7.66 -13.80 2.75
CA THR A 177 6.63 -14.82 2.60
C THR A 177 5.43 -14.47 3.46
N ILE A 178 4.26 -14.36 2.85
CA ILE A 178 2.99 -14.19 3.53
C ILE A 178 2.22 -15.51 3.43
N ASP A 179 2.01 -16.18 4.56
CA ASP A 179 1.22 -17.39 4.68
C ASP A 179 -0.07 -17.10 5.44
N SER A 180 -1.14 -16.82 4.68
CA SER A 180 -2.47 -16.55 5.21
C SER A 180 -3.53 -17.08 4.26
N PRO A 181 -3.73 -18.41 4.22
CA PRO A 181 -4.55 -19.04 3.21
C PRO A 181 -6.00 -18.57 3.28
N THR A 182 -6.53 -18.24 4.46
CA THR A 182 -7.98 -17.96 4.63
C THR A 182 -8.39 -16.64 5.29
N LYS A 183 -7.45 -15.82 5.77
CA LYS A 183 -7.78 -14.64 6.61
C LYS A 183 -7.46 -13.31 5.95
N LEU A 184 -6.26 -13.15 5.42
CA LEU A 184 -5.80 -11.85 4.94
C LEU A 184 -6.60 -11.38 3.71
N LEU A 185 -7.17 -10.18 3.83
CA LEU A 185 -7.94 -9.51 2.77
C LEU A 185 -7.14 -8.39 2.11
N HIS A 186 -6.27 -7.72 2.88
CA HIS A 186 -5.56 -6.53 2.43
C HIS A 186 -4.08 -6.60 2.80
N LEU A 187 -3.20 -6.43 1.80
CA LEU A 187 -1.75 -6.38 1.97
C LEU A 187 -1.19 -5.08 1.38
N SER A 188 -0.39 -4.36 2.16
CA SER A 188 0.34 -3.19 1.72
C SER A 188 1.83 -3.31 2.06
N ILE A 189 2.70 -3.11 1.09
CA ILE A 189 4.15 -3.15 1.24
C ILE A 189 4.74 -1.88 0.61
N SER A 190 5.48 -1.10 1.39
CA SER A 190 6.14 0.12 0.90
C SER A 190 7.44 0.40 1.61
N GLY A 191 8.37 1.11 0.96
CA GLY A 191 9.62 1.52 1.59
C GLY A 191 10.56 0.35 1.96
N CYS A 192 10.48 -0.76 1.21
CA CYS A 192 11.35 -1.94 1.38
C CYS A 192 12.32 -2.05 0.19
N PRO A 193 13.37 -1.19 0.10
CA PRO A 193 14.22 -1.06 -1.09
C PRO A 193 15.03 -2.31 -1.45
N LYS A 194 15.35 -3.19 -0.47
CA LYS A 194 16.12 -4.41 -0.71
C LYS A 194 15.25 -5.63 -1.06
N LEU A 195 13.92 -5.51 -1.08
CA LEU A 195 13.01 -6.65 -1.31
C LEU A 195 13.14 -7.17 -2.74
N ARG A 196 13.46 -8.46 -2.87
CA ARG A 196 13.70 -9.16 -4.15
C ARG A 196 12.65 -10.22 -4.44
N PHE A 197 12.18 -10.90 -3.40
CA PHE A 197 11.25 -12.02 -3.52
C PHE A 197 10.01 -11.78 -2.68
N LEU A 198 8.85 -11.93 -3.31
CA LEU A 198 7.55 -11.84 -2.65
C LEU A 198 6.79 -13.15 -2.90
N ASP A 199 6.60 -13.94 -1.85
CA ASP A 199 5.84 -15.18 -1.88
C ASP A 199 4.51 -14.97 -1.14
N ILE A 200 3.37 -15.13 -1.84
CA ILE A 200 2.04 -14.96 -1.26
C ILE A 200 1.27 -16.28 -1.36
N ARG A 201 0.89 -16.80 -0.19
CA ARG A 201 -0.08 -17.89 0.00
C ARG A 201 -1.32 -17.32 0.66
N SER A 202 -2.31 -16.98 -0.15
CA SER A 202 -3.62 -16.51 0.29
C SER A 202 -4.67 -16.75 -0.77
N SER A 203 -5.84 -17.26 -0.39
CA SER A 203 -6.97 -17.43 -1.31
C SER A 203 -8.01 -16.30 -1.25
N LYS A 204 -7.94 -15.44 -0.21
CA LYS A 204 -8.96 -14.40 0.04
C LYS A 204 -8.48 -12.97 -0.22
N LEU A 205 -7.21 -12.77 -0.52
CA LEU A 205 -6.64 -11.45 -0.75
C LEU A 205 -7.44 -10.67 -1.81
N LYS A 206 -7.97 -9.51 -1.41
CA LYS A 206 -8.76 -8.61 -2.27
C LYS A 206 -7.98 -7.39 -2.69
N THR A 207 -7.05 -6.91 -1.88
CA THR A 207 -6.23 -5.75 -2.24
C THR A 207 -4.77 -6.01 -2.01
N LEU A 208 -3.96 -5.63 -3.01
CA LEU A 208 -2.51 -5.62 -2.92
C LEU A 208 -2.02 -4.24 -3.30
N HIS A 209 -1.31 -3.59 -2.38
CA HIS A 209 -0.62 -2.34 -2.63
C HIS A 209 0.88 -2.56 -2.45
N TYR A 210 1.61 -2.43 -3.54
CA TYR A 210 3.05 -2.54 -3.58
C TYR A 210 3.68 -1.23 -4.08
N GLN A 211 4.68 -0.73 -3.36
CA GLN A 211 5.46 0.45 -3.74
C GLN A 211 6.97 0.18 -3.58
N GLY A 212 7.73 0.31 -4.66
CA GLY A 212 9.18 0.08 -4.66
C GLY A 212 9.71 -0.48 -6.00
N PHE A 213 10.86 -1.14 -5.97
CA PHE A 213 11.33 -1.93 -7.12
C PHE A 213 10.46 -3.18 -7.28
N LEU A 214 10.07 -3.55 -8.50
CA LEU A 214 9.24 -4.76 -8.68
C LEU A 214 10.02 -6.03 -8.25
N PRO A 215 9.50 -6.82 -7.29
CA PRO A 215 10.13 -8.06 -6.86
C PRO A 215 9.64 -9.24 -7.72
N THR A 216 10.43 -10.31 -7.75
CA THR A 216 9.96 -11.61 -8.26
C THR A 216 8.84 -12.10 -7.34
N THR A 217 7.63 -12.22 -7.90
CA THR A 217 6.43 -12.56 -7.14
C THR A 217 5.96 -13.97 -7.45
N LYS A 218 5.82 -14.79 -6.42
CA LYS A 218 5.23 -16.13 -6.50
C LYS A 218 3.86 -16.12 -5.82
N ILE A 219 2.86 -16.64 -6.53
CA ILE A 219 1.49 -16.79 -6.04
C ILE A 219 1.16 -18.29 -6.07
N HIS A 220 0.66 -18.85 -4.96
CA HIS A 220 0.39 -20.29 -4.88
C HIS A 220 -1.08 -20.64 -5.09
N GLU A 221 -2.03 -19.83 -4.63
CA GLU A 221 -3.46 -20.05 -4.89
C GLU A 221 -4.01 -19.14 -5.98
N HIS A 222 -5.06 -19.60 -6.67
CA HIS A 222 -5.79 -18.76 -7.58
C HIS A 222 -6.78 -17.86 -6.82
N PHE A 223 -6.59 -16.55 -6.90
CA PHE A 223 -7.53 -15.54 -6.44
C PHE A 223 -7.54 -14.36 -7.42
N ASN A 224 -8.51 -13.45 -7.24
CA ASN A 224 -8.60 -12.23 -8.03
C ASN A 224 -8.59 -11.04 -7.08
N LEU A 225 -7.66 -10.12 -7.31
CA LEU A 225 -7.65 -8.83 -6.65
C LEU A 225 -8.86 -8.02 -7.13
N THR A 226 -9.46 -7.26 -6.22
CA THR A 226 -10.44 -6.22 -6.53
C THR A 226 -9.71 -4.90 -6.79
N ASN A 227 -8.69 -4.60 -5.99
CA ASN A 227 -7.84 -3.42 -6.15
C ASN A 227 -6.37 -3.83 -6.14
N ALA A 228 -5.66 -3.50 -7.20
CA ALA A 228 -4.25 -3.76 -7.35
C ALA A 228 -3.50 -2.43 -7.55
N VAL A 229 -2.53 -2.15 -6.69
CA VAL A 229 -1.68 -0.96 -6.81
C VAL A 229 -0.24 -1.42 -6.91
N PHE A 230 0.37 -1.26 -8.09
CA PHE A 230 1.79 -1.49 -8.32
C PHE A 230 2.46 -0.16 -8.66
N ASP A 231 2.83 0.59 -7.62
CA ASP A 231 3.64 1.81 -7.75
C ASP A 231 5.12 1.42 -7.84
N VAL A 232 5.49 0.91 -9.01
CA VAL A 232 6.82 0.40 -9.32
C VAL A 232 7.62 1.37 -10.18
N ARG A 233 7.49 2.67 -9.92
CA ARG A 233 8.22 3.73 -10.64
C ARG A 233 9.73 3.53 -10.67
N GLN A 234 10.29 2.82 -9.69
CA GLN A 234 11.72 2.55 -9.59
C GLN A 234 12.21 1.49 -10.59
N GLY A 235 11.31 0.84 -11.34
CA GLY A 235 11.66 -0.16 -12.33
C GLY A 235 11.79 -1.58 -11.74
N PRO A 236 12.24 -2.54 -12.57
CA PRO A 236 12.61 -3.86 -12.09
C PRO A 236 13.92 -3.76 -11.30
N ARG A 237 14.07 -4.55 -10.23
CA ARG A 237 15.35 -4.58 -9.49
C ARG A 237 16.48 -5.25 -10.27
N TYR A 238 16.12 -6.09 -11.24
CA TYR A 238 17.03 -6.82 -12.13
C TYR A 238 16.51 -6.71 -13.56
N CYS A 239 17.38 -6.38 -14.52
CA CYS A 239 17.10 -6.66 -15.92
C CYS A 239 17.17 -8.18 -16.06
N ASN A 240 16.10 -8.87 -16.49
CA ASN A 240 16.17 -10.12 -17.27
C ASN A 240 14.81 -10.76 -17.55
N ASN A 241 14.78 -11.45 -18.69
CA ASN A 241 13.72 -12.19 -19.36
C ASN A 241 13.06 -13.34 -18.57
N ASP A 242 13.32 -13.46 -17.26
CA ASP A 242 12.92 -14.58 -16.40
C ASP A 242 11.78 -14.22 -15.41
N LEU A 243 11.26 -12.99 -15.44
CA LEU A 243 10.13 -12.64 -14.59
C LEU A 243 8.86 -13.30 -15.14
N ASP A 244 8.50 -14.47 -14.61
CA ASP A 244 7.20 -15.09 -14.86
C ASP A 244 6.09 -14.20 -14.28
N ILE A 245 5.58 -13.30 -15.12
CA ILE A 245 4.47 -12.42 -14.78
C ILE A 245 3.13 -13.14 -14.87
N GLY A 246 3.08 -14.39 -15.36
CA GLY A 246 1.85 -15.18 -15.53
C GLY A 246 1.00 -15.21 -14.25
N PRO A 247 1.54 -15.59 -13.09
CA PRO A 247 0.82 -15.55 -11.82
C PRO A 247 0.30 -14.16 -11.44
N LEU A 248 1.12 -13.11 -11.64
CA LEU A 248 0.73 -11.73 -11.38
C LEU A 248 -0.40 -11.27 -12.32
N LEU A 249 -0.33 -11.59 -13.60
CA LEU A 249 -1.37 -11.29 -14.59
C LEU A 249 -2.70 -11.95 -14.22
N LEU A 250 -2.67 -13.20 -13.77
CA LEU A 250 -3.87 -13.94 -13.38
C LEU A 250 -4.60 -13.26 -12.22
N ILE A 251 -3.87 -12.79 -11.20
CA ILE A 251 -4.51 -12.15 -10.03
C ILE A 251 -5.04 -10.74 -10.34
N ILE A 252 -4.42 -10.01 -11.28
CA ILE A 252 -4.87 -8.64 -11.63
C ILE A 252 -5.93 -8.60 -12.73
N LYS A 253 -6.05 -9.63 -13.58
CA LYS A 253 -6.91 -9.66 -14.78
C LYS A 253 -8.36 -9.23 -14.51
N ASN A 254 -8.89 -9.55 -13.33
CA ASN A 254 -10.28 -9.28 -12.95
C ASN A 254 -10.43 -8.14 -11.92
N SER A 255 -9.39 -7.29 -11.78
CA SER A 255 -9.43 -6.14 -10.88
C SER A 255 -10.44 -5.10 -11.32
N GLN A 256 -11.07 -4.44 -10.34
CA GLN A 256 -11.93 -3.28 -10.55
C GLN A 256 -11.13 -1.97 -10.62
N SER A 257 -10.00 -1.93 -9.90
CA SER A 257 -9.05 -0.82 -9.90
C SER A 257 -7.64 -1.36 -10.09
N LEU A 258 -6.87 -0.73 -10.97
CA LEU A 258 -5.48 -1.10 -11.24
C LEU A 258 -4.60 0.15 -11.33
N THR A 259 -3.49 0.16 -10.59
CA THR A 259 -2.40 1.13 -10.76
C THR A 259 -1.18 0.41 -11.34
N LEU A 260 -0.64 0.93 -12.44
CA LEU A 260 0.55 0.38 -13.08
C LEU A 260 1.40 1.47 -13.75
N CYS A 261 2.68 1.19 -13.93
CA CYS A 261 3.60 2.02 -14.69
C CYS A 261 3.67 1.59 -16.16
N ARG A 262 3.92 2.54 -17.09
CA ARG A 262 4.11 2.24 -18.51
C ARG A 262 5.08 1.08 -18.77
N TRP A 263 6.27 1.13 -18.17
CA TRP A 263 7.30 0.11 -18.36
C TRP A 263 6.81 -1.30 -17.97
N MET A 264 6.01 -1.42 -16.89
CA MET A 264 5.46 -2.71 -16.45
C MET A 264 4.52 -3.29 -17.51
N PHE A 265 3.77 -2.42 -18.20
CA PHE A 265 2.97 -2.84 -19.34
C PHE A 265 3.83 -3.25 -20.53
N GLU A 266 4.77 -2.40 -20.96
CA GLU A 266 5.58 -2.60 -22.15
C GLU A 266 6.49 -3.83 -22.06
N GLU A 267 7.17 -4.01 -20.93
CA GLU A 267 8.19 -5.05 -20.74
C GLU A 267 7.62 -6.37 -20.21
N LEU A 268 6.51 -6.35 -19.46
CA LEU A 268 6.01 -7.55 -18.78
C LEU A 268 4.66 -8.01 -19.31
N ILE A 269 3.65 -7.12 -19.28
CA ILE A 269 2.29 -7.49 -19.65
C ILE A 269 2.19 -7.76 -21.16
N LYS A 270 2.63 -6.80 -21.98
CA LYS A 270 2.49 -6.83 -23.44
C LYS A 270 3.15 -8.07 -24.07
N PRO A 271 4.39 -8.45 -23.73
CA PRO A 271 5.01 -9.66 -24.27
C PRO A 271 4.26 -10.94 -23.85
N SER A 272 3.77 -10.98 -22.61
CA SER A 272 3.09 -12.14 -22.03
C SER A 272 1.70 -12.40 -22.61
N ILE A 273 1.07 -11.39 -23.21
CA ILE A 273 -0.23 -11.55 -23.88
C ILE A 273 -0.13 -11.50 -25.41
N SER A 274 1.07 -11.42 -25.98
CA SER A 274 1.30 -11.29 -27.43
C SER A 274 0.58 -12.36 -28.27
N SER A 275 0.66 -13.64 -27.86
CA SER A 275 -0.04 -14.76 -28.51
C SER A 275 -1.54 -14.79 -28.27
N SER A 276 -2.03 -14.12 -27.22
CA SER A 276 -3.43 -14.10 -26.77
C SER A 276 -4.08 -12.72 -26.84
N TRP A 277 -3.48 -11.79 -27.59
CA TRP A 277 -3.85 -10.37 -27.61
C TRP A 277 -5.33 -10.17 -27.97
N THR A 278 -5.85 -11.04 -28.84
CA THR A 278 -7.23 -10.98 -29.31
C THR A 278 -8.25 -11.38 -28.23
N SER A 279 -7.87 -12.26 -27.30
CA SER A 279 -8.74 -12.86 -26.29
C SER A 279 -8.55 -12.29 -24.88
N PHE A 280 -7.36 -11.77 -24.56
CA PHE A 280 -7.06 -11.20 -23.24
C PHE A 280 -7.71 -9.82 -23.06
N LYS A 281 -8.50 -9.65 -21.98
CA LYS A 281 -9.12 -8.38 -21.61
C LYS A 281 -9.26 -8.22 -20.10
N PHE A 282 -9.21 -6.98 -19.64
CA PHE A 282 -9.55 -6.54 -18.29
C PHE A 282 -11.04 -6.17 -18.23
N TYR A 283 -11.93 -7.17 -18.19
CA TYR A 283 -13.38 -6.97 -18.29
C TYR A 283 -14.02 -6.20 -17.11
N LYS A 284 -13.39 -6.24 -15.94
CA LYS A 284 -13.92 -5.64 -14.71
C LYS A 284 -13.25 -4.33 -14.35
N LEU A 285 -12.27 -3.86 -15.12
CA LEU A 285 -11.50 -2.68 -14.77
C LEU A 285 -12.36 -1.43 -15.01
N HIS A 286 -12.72 -0.73 -13.93
CA HIS A 286 -13.50 0.50 -13.96
C HIS A 286 -12.61 1.73 -13.71
N GLU A 287 -11.53 1.57 -12.93
CA GLU A 287 -10.58 2.64 -12.61
C GLU A 287 -9.14 2.22 -12.96
N LEU A 288 -8.51 2.99 -13.86
CA LEU A 288 -7.11 2.86 -14.19
C LEU A 288 -6.32 4.03 -13.62
N ARG A 289 -5.21 3.74 -12.94
CA ARG A 289 -4.19 4.72 -12.59
C ARG A 289 -2.92 4.39 -13.37
N TRP A 290 -2.57 5.25 -14.30
CA TRP A 290 -1.42 5.09 -15.18
C TRP A 290 -0.30 6.00 -14.73
N ILE A 291 0.88 5.43 -14.52
CA ILE A 291 2.07 6.18 -14.13
C ILE A 291 3.06 6.17 -15.30
N ASP A 292 3.52 7.36 -15.68
CA ASP A 292 4.42 7.53 -16.81
C ASP A 292 5.54 8.53 -16.52
N ASN A 293 6.59 8.51 -17.34
CA ASN A 293 7.70 9.46 -17.23
C ASN A 293 7.50 10.73 -18.08
N SER A 294 6.66 10.66 -19.12
CA SER A 294 6.36 11.77 -20.03
C SER A 294 5.09 11.50 -20.84
N MET A 295 4.62 12.50 -21.59
CA MET A 295 3.47 12.40 -22.50
C MET A 295 3.89 12.49 -23.98
N LYS A 296 5.05 11.93 -24.32
CA LYS A 296 5.48 11.83 -25.73
C LYS A 296 4.57 10.86 -26.50
N GLN A 297 4.66 10.89 -27.83
CA GLN A 297 3.85 10.03 -28.70
C GLN A 297 3.98 8.54 -28.34
N GLU A 298 5.21 8.06 -28.12
CA GLU A 298 5.48 6.66 -27.75
C GLU A 298 4.80 6.25 -26.45
N ASN A 299 4.91 7.09 -25.41
CA ASN A 299 4.26 6.88 -24.12
C ASN A 299 2.74 6.78 -24.28
N THR A 300 2.18 7.71 -25.05
CA THR A 300 0.75 7.79 -25.28
C THR A 300 0.26 6.59 -26.09
N ASN A 301 1.03 6.14 -27.09
CA ASN A 301 0.73 4.92 -27.85
C ASN A 301 0.64 3.67 -26.95
N SER A 302 1.52 3.58 -25.95
CA SER A 302 1.48 2.48 -24.97
C SER A 302 0.26 2.55 -24.07
N LEU A 303 -0.12 3.73 -23.59
CA LEU A 303 -1.39 3.93 -22.87
C LEU A 303 -2.59 3.50 -23.74
N ILE A 304 -2.68 3.98 -24.98
CA ILE A 304 -3.76 3.62 -25.91
C ILE A 304 -3.79 2.11 -26.16
N SER A 305 -2.63 1.48 -26.33
CA SER A 305 -2.51 0.02 -26.49
C SER A 305 -3.05 -0.74 -25.29
N PHE A 306 -2.78 -0.26 -24.07
CA PHE A 306 -3.35 -0.84 -22.86
C PHE A 306 -4.87 -0.63 -22.77
N LEU A 307 -5.35 0.56 -23.10
CA LEU A 307 -6.78 0.89 -23.05
C LEU A 307 -7.63 0.01 -23.99
N LYS A 308 -7.08 -0.42 -25.14
CA LYS A 308 -7.72 -1.38 -26.05
C LYS A 308 -8.03 -2.74 -25.39
N LEU A 309 -7.37 -3.07 -24.26
CA LEU A 309 -7.61 -4.27 -23.45
C LEU A 309 -8.70 -4.08 -22.38
N CYS A 310 -9.19 -2.85 -22.18
CA CYS A 310 -9.96 -2.44 -21.00
C CYS A 310 -11.35 -1.89 -21.37
N PRO A 311 -12.28 -2.74 -21.83
CA PRO A 311 -13.57 -2.28 -22.40
C PRO A 311 -14.51 -1.59 -21.40
N SER A 312 -14.31 -1.80 -20.10
CA SER A 312 -15.21 -1.33 -19.03
C SER A 312 -14.68 -0.11 -18.28
N VAL A 313 -13.54 0.46 -18.68
CA VAL A 313 -12.92 1.58 -17.98
C VAL A 313 -13.82 2.81 -18.00
N GLU A 314 -14.01 3.40 -16.83
CA GLU A 314 -14.82 4.60 -16.64
C GLU A 314 -13.99 5.81 -16.23
N ARG A 315 -12.89 5.58 -15.52
CA ARG A 315 -12.04 6.64 -14.96
C ARG A 315 -10.59 6.31 -15.18
N ILE A 316 -9.84 7.29 -15.70
CA ILE A 316 -8.40 7.20 -15.89
C ILE A 316 -7.74 8.34 -15.11
N PHE A 317 -6.76 8.00 -14.28
CA PHE A 317 -5.88 8.95 -13.62
C PHE A 317 -4.47 8.74 -14.16
N ILE A 318 -3.87 9.78 -14.72
CA ILE A 318 -2.54 9.75 -15.31
C ILE A 318 -1.63 10.60 -14.44
N THR A 319 -0.56 10.02 -13.93
CA THR A 319 0.46 10.70 -13.15
C THR A 319 1.77 10.72 -13.94
N ILE A 320 2.28 11.92 -14.22
CA ILE A 320 3.58 12.11 -14.88
C ILE A 320 4.64 12.39 -13.82
N ASP A 321 5.62 11.49 -13.74
CA ASP A 321 6.76 11.58 -12.84
C ASP A 321 8.03 11.29 -13.62
N SER A 322 8.85 12.31 -13.87
CA SER A 322 10.09 12.20 -14.66
C SER A 322 11.13 11.26 -14.06
N ASN A 323 10.99 10.85 -12.79
CA ASN A 323 11.87 9.87 -12.16
C ASN A 323 11.40 8.43 -12.39
N THR A 324 10.27 8.23 -13.07
CA THR A 324 9.77 6.90 -13.44
C THR A 324 10.73 6.23 -14.40
N TYR A 325 11.06 4.97 -14.12
CA TYR A 325 11.91 4.13 -14.93
C TYR A 325 11.48 4.12 -16.40
N SER A 326 12.44 4.35 -17.28
CA SER A 326 12.35 4.13 -18.71
C SER A 326 13.26 2.97 -19.10
N SER A 327 12.75 2.04 -19.89
CA SER A 327 13.57 1.03 -20.55
C SER A 327 14.61 1.73 -21.43
N ASN A 328 15.85 1.22 -21.44
CA ASN A 328 16.92 1.72 -22.31
C ASN A 328 16.89 1.06 -23.70
N GLU A 329 16.18 -0.06 -23.83
CA GLU A 329 15.96 -0.68 -25.12
C GLU A 329 14.77 0.03 -25.76
N GLU A 330 15.09 0.89 -26.74
CA GLU A 330 14.22 1.11 -27.89
C GLU A 330 13.99 -0.26 -28.53
N THR A 331 13.11 -1.06 -27.93
CA THR A 331 12.54 -2.18 -28.64
C THR A 331 11.77 -1.54 -29.78
N SER A 332 12.40 -1.58 -30.95
CA SER A 332 11.75 -1.44 -32.25
C SER A 332 10.73 -2.58 -32.33
N VAL A 333 9.65 -2.46 -31.58
CA VAL A 333 8.54 -3.39 -31.66
C VAL A 333 7.82 -3.01 -32.93
N ASP A 334 7.98 -3.88 -33.92
CA ASP A 334 7.17 -3.97 -35.12
C ASP A 334 5.80 -3.32 -34.89
N ALA A 335 5.54 -2.31 -35.71
CA ALA A 335 4.17 -1.96 -36.02
C ALA A 335 3.42 -3.26 -36.35
N ASP A 336 2.19 -3.39 -35.86
CA ASP A 336 1.19 -4.29 -36.44
C ASP A 336 1.04 -5.71 -35.83
N TYR A 337 0.74 -5.81 -34.53
CA TYR A 337 -0.10 -6.93 -34.03
C TYR A 337 -1.35 -6.49 -33.26
N GLY A 338 -1.61 -5.17 -33.18
CA GLY A 338 -2.75 -4.60 -32.48
C GLY A 338 -3.97 -4.38 -33.35
N SER A 339 -4.55 -5.46 -33.91
CA SER A 339 -5.89 -5.56 -34.54
C SER A 339 -6.38 -4.38 -35.42
N LYS A 340 -6.72 -4.70 -36.67
CA LYS A 340 -7.45 -3.87 -37.67
C LYS A 340 -8.81 -3.25 -37.22
N HIS A 341 -9.15 -3.30 -35.93
CA HIS A 341 -10.38 -2.74 -35.37
C HIS A 341 -10.01 -1.89 -34.15
N ALA A 342 -10.02 -0.56 -34.33
CA ALA A 342 -10.01 0.37 -33.21
C ALA A 342 -11.16 0.01 -32.26
N ARG A 343 -10.83 -0.40 -31.02
CA ARG A 343 -11.83 -0.77 -30.02
C ARG A 343 -12.23 0.49 -29.26
N VAL A 344 -13.51 0.84 -29.37
CA VAL A 344 -14.08 2.05 -28.78
C VAL A 344 -14.43 1.80 -27.30
N LEU A 345 -13.87 2.62 -26.41
CA LEU A 345 -14.23 2.82 -25.02
C LEU A 345 -15.56 3.57 -24.97
N ARG A 346 -16.61 2.89 -24.50
CA ARG A 346 -17.99 3.43 -24.46
C ARG A 346 -18.42 3.97 -23.11
N ASN A 347 -17.61 3.73 -22.08
CA ASN A 347 -17.97 4.01 -20.69
C ASN A 347 -17.03 5.04 -20.04
N LEU A 348 -16.06 5.59 -20.78
CA LEU A 348 -15.06 6.50 -20.24
C LEU A 348 -15.69 7.86 -19.91
N LYS A 349 -15.75 8.21 -18.63
CA LYS A 349 -16.39 9.43 -18.11
C LYS A 349 -15.39 10.50 -17.70
N LEU A 350 -14.24 10.08 -17.16
CA LEU A 350 -13.27 10.96 -16.53
C LEU A 350 -11.84 10.59 -16.91
N VAL A 351 -11.07 11.60 -17.31
CA VAL A 351 -9.61 11.53 -17.42
C VAL A 351 -9.02 12.66 -16.59
N LYS A 352 -8.12 12.32 -15.67
CA LYS A 352 -7.38 13.30 -14.87
C LYS A 352 -5.89 13.17 -15.18
N LEU A 353 -5.24 14.26 -15.56
CA LEU A 353 -3.80 14.34 -15.79
C LEU A 353 -3.15 15.17 -14.66
N GLU A 354 -2.20 14.55 -13.96
CA GLU A 354 -1.45 15.14 -12.86
C GLU A 354 0.05 15.17 -13.18
N GLY A 355 0.74 16.27 -12.84
CA GLY A 355 2.19 16.39 -13.00
C GLY A 355 2.67 16.72 -14.42
N SER A 356 1.77 17.13 -15.32
CA SER A 356 2.19 17.60 -16.64
C SER A 356 2.84 18.98 -16.54
N LYS A 357 3.82 19.22 -17.43
CA LYS A 357 4.58 20.47 -17.46
C LYS A 357 3.99 21.48 -18.44
N SER A 358 3.09 21.04 -19.33
CA SER A 358 2.57 21.88 -20.41
C SER A 358 1.13 21.52 -20.80
N GLU A 359 0.42 22.51 -21.37
CA GLU A 359 -0.84 22.29 -22.09
C GLU A 359 -0.66 21.42 -23.34
N GLU A 360 0.55 21.35 -23.90
CA GLU A 360 0.85 20.47 -25.03
C GLU A 360 0.69 18.99 -24.65
N ASP A 361 1.14 18.58 -23.47
CA ASP A 361 0.95 17.21 -22.95
C ASP A 361 -0.53 16.82 -22.90
N LYS A 362 -1.40 17.78 -22.54
CA LYS A 362 -2.85 17.59 -22.50
C LYS A 362 -3.43 17.49 -23.92
N ASN A 363 -2.97 18.31 -24.86
CA ASN A 363 -3.41 18.24 -26.25
C ASN A 363 -3.03 16.90 -26.89
N GLN A 364 -1.81 16.41 -26.66
CA GLN A 364 -1.35 15.10 -27.12
C GLN A 364 -2.20 13.96 -26.56
N LEU A 365 -2.53 14.02 -25.27
CA LEU A 365 -3.45 13.06 -24.65
C LEU A 365 -4.85 13.08 -25.30
N ILE A 366 -5.39 14.28 -25.54
CA ILE A 366 -6.71 14.43 -26.18
C ILE A 366 -6.69 13.80 -27.57
N LEU A 367 -5.68 14.11 -28.39
CA LEU A 367 -5.53 13.59 -29.74
C LEU A 367 -5.44 12.06 -29.74
N ALA A 368 -4.66 11.46 -28.84
CA ALA A 368 -4.53 10.02 -28.76
C ALA A 368 -5.81 9.34 -28.25
N LEU A 369 -6.54 9.95 -27.31
CA LEU A 369 -7.79 9.39 -26.81
C LEU A 369 -8.90 9.37 -27.87
N GLN A 370 -8.87 10.28 -28.85
CA GLN A 370 -9.81 10.27 -29.98
C GLN A 370 -9.74 8.98 -30.80
N GLU A 371 -8.62 8.23 -30.75
CA GLU A 371 -8.50 6.94 -31.42
C GLU A 371 -9.35 5.82 -30.79
N VAL A 372 -9.69 5.97 -29.50
CA VAL A 372 -10.31 4.91 -28.71
C VAL A 372 -11.58 5.34 -27.99
N VAL A 373 -11.99 6.60 -28.03
CA VAL A 373 -13.22 7.08 -27.35
C VAL A 373 -14.35 7.28 -28.35
N ASP A 374 -15.58 6.98 -27.94
CA ASP A 374 -16.77 7.27 -28.76
C ASP A 374 -16.98 8.79 -28.88
N ILE A 375 -17.04 9.29 -30.12
CA ILE A 375 -17.19 10.71 -30.45
C ILE A 375 -18.46 11.32 -29.81
N ASN A 376 -19.46 10.50 -29.52
CA ASN A 376 -20.75 10.97 -28.97
C ASN A 376 -20.81 10.98 -27.44
N GLN A 377 -19.72 10.62 -26.74
CA GLN A 377 -19.72 10.52 -25.28
C GLN A 377 -19.17 11.80 -24.62
N PRO A 378 -19.87 12.38 -23.63
CA PRO A 378 -19.30 13.47 -22.83
C PRO A 378 -18.14 12.95 -21.98
N LEU A 379 -16.94 13.47 -22.24
CA LEU A 379 -15.70 13.13 -21.52
C LEU A 379 -15.21 14.33 -20.72
N LEU A 380 -15.09 14.18 -19.40
CA LEU A 380 -14.49 15.21 -18.55
C LEU A 380 -12.98 15.02 -18.47
N ILE A 381 -12.21 16.03 -18.90
CA ILE A 381 -10.75 16.03 -18.84
C ILE A 381 -10.31 17.11 -17.85
N LEU A 382 -9.64 16.69 -16.78
CA LEU A 382 -9.08 17.56 -15.75
C LEU A 382 -7.55 17.52 -15.84
N SER A 383 -6.90 18.67 -15.75
CA SER A 383 -5.44 18.79 -15.73
C SER A 383 -4.99 19.63 -14.54
N SER A 384 -3.96 19.16 -13.83
CA SER A 384 -3.24 19.95 -12.82
C SER A 384 -1.78 20.05 -13.21
N PHE A 385 -1.35 21.28 -13.52
CA PHE A 385 0.04 21.59 -13.86
C PHE A 385 0.87 21.79 -12.59
N SER A 386 2.10 21.28 -12.60
CA SER A 386 3.06 21.37 -11.49
C SER A 386 4.05 22.50 -11.67
#